data_AF-G7VE22-F1
#
_entry.id   AF-G7VE22-F1
#
_cell.length_a   1.000
_cell.length_b   1.000
_cell.length_c   1.000
_cell.angle_alpha   90.00
_cell.angle_beta   90.00
_cell.angle_gamma   90.00
#
_symmetry.space_group_name_H-M   'P 1'
#
loop_
_entity.id
_entity.type
_entity.pdbx_description
1 polymer ?
#
loop_
_entity_poly.entity_id
_entity_poly.type
_entity_poly.pdbx_seq_one_letter_code
_entity_poly.pdbx_strand_id
1 'polypeptide(L)'
;MYVTGALLIRIAAAAALLLLLLVSPALGLAVLFVWLARRHLAVYVALWRRLLGCEVYTPAISALGLAAAVASPYTGAAKAVLLALGGLALYAAPLTPRLARFVAVLTVGLSAEAPLKPLVVVAAAAAAYYAYRAEACGYICVKAAAAPTGDLAYSPRLGAVCGYARGGSDLADVWLRIGGRYARCLPLACFAVAESAFKSGVGPVDSYLPEPSREDFKNVVHVAAPLDAVLKIAARYFEAVVVLASGVEARRTRLISVSKVDPEVAAELYCSVFRLGGEEREFLKELLRRGSIDDVVMWSQRYPWLKPLAELWDGGEEPSGVVKSSLDGRAGVFESLLYAYVKKVPVLTDSEEVARLAEGLGVVTLLTSSRPVNRFLVAGPASVKLPEGEVEVGAGRFILYIEGRLYGGEI
;
A
#
# COMPACT_ATOMS: atom_id res chain seq x y z
N MET A 1 -36.25 22.57 -31.47
CA MET A 1 -35.47 21.56 -30.72
C MET A 1 -35.07 20.46 -31.68
N TYR A 2 -33.84 20.47 -32.18
CA TYR A 2 -33.35 19.40 -33.07
C TYR A 2 -33.01 18.18 -32.23
N VAL A 3 -33.91 17.19 -32.23
CA VAL A 3 -33.59 15.84 -31.78
C VAL A 3 -32.53 15.30 -32.73
N THR A 4 -31.29 15.23 -32.27
CA THR A 4 -30.17 14.70 -33.07
C THR A 4 -30.51 13.28 -33.56
N GLY A 5 -30.19 12.93 -34.81
CA GLY A 5 -30.51 11.62 -35.38
C GLY A 5 -30.01 10.44 -34.52
N ALA A 6 -28.95 10.65 -33.74
CA ALA A 6 -28.46 9.69 -32.76
C ALA A 6 -29.43 9.40 -31.59
N LEU A 7 -30.28 10.35 -31.19
CA LEU A 7 -31.29 10.16 -30.15
C LEU A 7 -32.48 9.36 -30.70
N LEU A 8 -32.95 9.67 -31.90
CA LEU A 8 -34.02 8.91 -32.59
C LEU A 8 -33.63 7.44 -32.81
N ILE A 9 -32.40 7.18 -33.24
CA ILE A 9 -31.88 5.80 -33.40
C ILE A 9 -31.82 5.07 -32.06
N ARG A 10 -31.48 5.74 -30.95
CA ARG A 10 -31.47 5.13 -29.61
C ARG A 10 -32.87 4.82 -29.10
N ILE A 11 -33.83 5.72 -29.33
CA ILE A 11 -35.23 5.52 -28.95
C ILE A 11 -35.84 4.37 -29.76
N ALA A 12 -35.61 4.34 -31.07
CA ALA A 12 -36.08 3.26 -31.94
C ALA A 12 -35.44 1.90 -31.56
N ALA A 13 -34.14 1.88 -31.26
CA ALA A 13 -33.47 0.66 -30.79
C ALA A 13 -34.01 0.19 -29.43
N ALA A 14 -34.27 1.10 -28.49
CA ALA A 14 -34.86 0.75 -27.19
C ALA A 14 -36.29 0.23 -27.35
N ALA A 15 -37.12 0.84 -28.20
CA ALA A 15 -38.46 0.39 -28.50
C ALA A 15 -38.48 -0.99 -29.18
N ALA A 16 -37.60 -1.21 -30.17
CA ALA A 16 -37.45 -2.50 -30.84
C ALA A 16 -36.99 -3.60 -29.88
N LEU A 17 -36.11 -3.26 -28.94
CA LEU A 17 -35.63 -4.17 -27.91
C LEU A 17 -36.72 -4.55 -26.90
N LEU A 18 -37.57 -3.60 -26.55
CA LEU A 18 -38.73 -3.81 -25.68
C LEU A 18 -39.79 -4.69 -26.36
N LEU A 19 -40.02 -4.47 -27.66
CA LEU A 19 -40.83 -5.35 -28.51
C LEU A 19 -40.24 -6.76 -28.62
N LEU A 20 -38.93 -6.88 -28.78
CA LEU A 20 -38.24 -8.18 -28.83
C LEU A 20 -38.38 -8.94 -27.49
N LEU A 21 -38.26 -8.23 -26.36
CA LEU A 21 -38.47 -8.79 -25.02
C LEU A 21 -39.90 -9.31 -24.82
N LEU A 22 -40.89 -8.67 -25.43
CA LEU A 22 -42.30 -9.08 -25.36
C LEU A 22 -42.59 -10.31 -26.24
N VAL A 23 -42.03 -10.36 -27.45
CA VAL A 23 -42.31 -11.43 -28.44
C VAL A 23 -41.43 -12.67 -28.18
N SER A 24 -40.16 -12.47 -27.84
CA SER A 24 -39.21 -13.54 -27.57
C SER A 24 -38.23 -13.09 -26.46
N PRO A 25 -38.59 -13.32 -25.19
CA PRO A 25 -37.79 -12.87 -24.05
C PRO A 25 -36.32 -13.31 -24.12
N ALA A 26 -36.05 -14.51 -24.66
CA ALA A 26 -34.69 -15.03 -24.83
C ALA A 26 -33.87 -14.19 -25.83
N LEU A 27 -34.44 -13.91 -27.01
CA LEU A 27 -33.80 -13.07 -28.02
C LEU A 27 -33.69 -11.62 -27.53
N GLY A 28 -34.72 -11.09 -26.88
CA GLY A 28 -34.71 -9.75 -26.31
C GLY A 28 -33.63 -9.55 -25.26
N LEU A 29 -33.45 -10.50 -24.34
CA LEU A 29 -32.38 -10.48 -23.35
C LEU A 29 -31.00 -10.62 -23.99
N ALA A 30 -30.84 -11.49 -24.99
CA ALA A 30 -29.58 -11.64 -25.73
C ALA A 30 -29.20 -10.35 -26.47
N VAL A 31 -30.16 -9.68 -27.12
CA VAL A 31 -29.92 -8.41 -27.81
C VAL A 31 -29.69 -7.28 -26.82
N LEU A 32 -30.37 -7.25 -25.67
CA LEU A 32 -30.12 -6.28 -24.59
C LEU A 32 -28.70 -6.43 -24.06
N PHE A 33 -28.30 -7.68 -23.83
CA PHE A 33 -26.96 -8.04 -23.40
C PHE A 33 -25.91 -7.56 -24.41
N VAL A 34 -26.07 -7.87 -25.70
CA VAL A 34 -25.15 -7.40 -26.76
C VAL A 34 -25.16 -5.87 -26.87
N TRP A 35 -26.32 -5.23 -26.71
CA TRP A 35 -26.46 -3.78 -26.83
C TRP A 35 -25.83 -3.02 -25.66
N LEU A 36 -25.90 -3.56 -24.44
CA LEU A 36 -25.19 -3.04 -23.27
C LEU A 36 -23.70 -3.34 -23.37
N ALA A 37 -23.35 -4.59 -23.74
CA ALA A 37 -21.97 -5.03 -23.87
C ALA A 37 -21.22 -4.31 -24.99
N ARG A 38 -21.85 -3.90 -26.11
CA ARG A 38 -21.14 -3.33 -27.28
C ARG A 38 -20.25 -2.13 -26.94
N ARG A 39 -20.64 -1.30 -25.96
CA ARG A 39 -19.86 -0.14 -25.52
C ARG A 39 -18.66 -0.49 -24.65
N HIS A 40 -18.67 -1.67 -24.06
CA HIS A 40 -17.64 -2.15 -23.13
C HIS A 40 -17.10 -3.53 -23.55
N LEU A 41 -17.35 -3.93 -24.80
CA LEU A 41 -17.15 -5.29 -25.29
C LEU A 41 -15.68 -5.68 -25.17
N ALA A 42 -14.77 -4.76 -25.51
CA ALA A 42 -13.34 -5.00 -25.41
C ALA A 42 -12.87 -5.25 -23.97
N VAL A 43 -13.49 -4.61 -22.97
CA VAL A 43 -13.20 -4.84 -21.55
C VAL A 43 -13.74 -6.22 -21.13
N TYR A 44 -14.99 -6.53 -21.50
CA TYR A 44 -15.59 -7.83 -21.19
C TYR A 44 -14.84 -9.00 -21.86
N VAL A 45 -14.40 -8.84 -23.11
CA VAL A 45 -13.57 -9.85 -23.79
C VAL A 45 -12.25 -10.06 -23.06
N ALA A 46 -11.60 -8.99 -22.59
CA ALA A 46 -10.36 -9.10 -21.81
C ALA A 46 -10.59 -9.82 -20.47
N LEU A 47 -11.67 -9.48 -19.77
CA LEU A 47 -12.06 -10.12 -18.52
C LEU A 47 -12.39 -11.61 -18.71
N TRP A 48 -13.10 -11.96 -19.77
CA TRP A 48 -13.40 -13.36 -20.12
C TRP A 48 -12.15 -14.15 -20.49
N ARG A 49 -11.23 -13.57 -21.27
CA ARG A 49 -9.93 -14.20 -21.56
C ARG A 49 -9.14 -14.46 -20.28
N ARG A 50 -9.17 -13.50 -19.34
CA ARG A 50 -8.52 -13.61 -18.03
C ARG A 50 -9.14 -14.74 -17.19
N LEU A 51 -10.48 -14.82 -17.14
CA LEU A 51 -11.19 -15.90 -16.46
C LEU A 51 -10.84 -17.27 -17.11
N LEU A 52 -10.99 -17.39 -18.42
CA LEU A 52 -10.70 -18.64 -19.16
C LEU A 52 -9.24 -19.09 -19.04
N GLY A 53 -8.31 -18.14 -19.02
CA GLY A 53 -6.89 -18.43 -18.80
C GLY A 53 -6.56 -18.89 -17.39
N CYS A 54 -7.45 -18.63 -16.42
CA CYS A 54 -7.27 -19.03 -15.02
C CYS A 54 -8.05 -20.33 -14.71
N GLU A 55 -9.31 -20.44 -15.14
CA GLU A 55 -10.13 -21.64 -15.01
C GLU A 55 -11.27 -21.72 -16.05
N VAL A 56 -11.68 -22.95 -16.38
CA VAL A 56 -12.77 -23.22 -17.34
C VAL A 56 -14.10 -23.56 -16.65
N TYR A 57 -14.07 -23.91 -15.36
CA TYR A 57 -15.24 -24.38 -14.62
C TYR A 57 -16.34 -23.33 -14.47
N THR A 58 -15.99 -22.09 -14.09
CA THR A 58 -16.96 -20.98 -13.99
C THR A 58 -17.62 -20.67 -15.33
N PRO A 59 -16.88 -20.46 -16.44
CA PRO A 59 -17.48 -20.32 -17.77
C PRO A 59 -18.47 -21.43 -18.12
N ALA A 60 -18.10 -22.69 -17.87
CA ALA A 60 -18.93 -23.85 -18.21
C ALA A 60 -20.24 -23.88 -17.41
N ILE A 61 -20.19 -23.68 -16.09
CA ILE A 61 -21.39 -23.65 -15.25
C ILE A 61 -22.29 -22.47 -15.62
N SER A 62 -21.74 -21.28 -15.81
CA SER A 62 -22.54 -20.12 -16.17
C SER A 62 -23.23 -20.30 -17.52
N ALA A 63 -22.55 -20.90 -18.50
CA ALA A 63 -23.16 -21.27 -19.78
C ALA A 63 -24.25 -22.34 -19.62
N LEU A 64 -24.02 -23.35 -18.78
CA LEU A 64 -25.01 -24.39 -18.47
C LEU A 64 -26.27 -23.81 -17.82
N GLY A 65 -26.12 -22.85 -16.90
CA GLY A 65 -27.24 -22.15 -16.27
C GLY A 65 -28.13 -21.43 -17.29
N LEU A 66 -27.51 -20.73 -18.26
CA LEU A 66 -28.26 -20.11 -19.35
C LEU A 66 -28.90 -21.14 -20.28
N ALA A 67 -28.18 -22.21 -20.65
CA ALA A 67 -28.72 -23.26 -21.50
C ALA A 67 -29.92 -23.97 -20.86
N ALA A 68 -29.85 -24.27 -19.55
CA ALA A 68 -30.96 -24.84 -18.79
C ALA A 68 -32.17 -23.90 -18.74
N ALA A 69 -31.95 -22.59 -18.55
CA ALA A 69 -33.03 -21.59 -18.58
C ALA A 69 -33.72 -21.54 -19.96
N VAL A 70 -32.95 -21.59 -21.05
CA VAL A 70 -33.48 -21.63 -22.43
C VAL A 70 -34.28 -22.90 -22.68
N ALA A 71 -33.74 -24.06 -22.28
CA ALA A 71 -34.36 -25.37 -22.44
C ALA A 71 -35.53 -25.63 -21.47
N SER A 72 -35.74 -24.75 -20.49
CA SER A 72 -36.80 -24.93 -19.49
C SER A 72 -38.20 -24.98 -20.14
N PRO A 73 -39.10 -25.86 -19.63
CA PRO A 73 -40.45 -26.04 -20.16
C PRO A 73 -41.41 -24.92 -19.73
N TYR A 74 -40.97 -24.04 -18.80
CA TYR A 74 -41.76 -22.90 -18.34
C TYR A 74 -42.08 -21.91 -19.47
N THR A 75 -43.15 -21.14 -19.30
CA THR A 75 -43.55 -20.07 -20.23
C THR A 75 -43.84 -18.77 -19.48
N GLY A 76 -44.00 -17.67 -20.21
CA GLY A 76 -44.34 -16.37 -19.62
C GLY A 76 -43.30 -15.83 -18.64
N ALA A 77 -43.77 -15.25 -17.53
CA ALA A 77 -42.91 -14.55 -16.56
C ALA A 77 -41.87 -15.47 -15.90
N ALA A 78 -42.21 -16.72 -15.59
CA ALA A 78 -41.28 -17.67 -14.97
C ALA A 78 -40.08 -17.95 -15.89
N LYS A 79 -40.32 -18.16 -17.19
CA LYS A 79 -39.24 -18.33 -18.18
C LYS A 79 -38.38 -17.08 -18.31
N ALA A 80 -38.99 -15.89 -18.31
CA ALA A 80 -38.25 -14.63 -18.36
C ALA A 80 -37.31 -14.46 -17.16
N VAL A 81 -37.75 -14.81 -15.94
CA VAL A 81 -36.92 -14.77 -14.73
C VAL A 81 -35.74 -15.74 -14.83
N LEU A 82 -35.96 -16.99 -15.27
CA LEU A 82 -34.88 -17.97 -15.45
C LEU A 82 -33.85 -17.51 -16.47
N LEU A 83 -34.29 -16.98 -17.61
CA LEU A 83 -33.41 -16.43 -18.63
C LEU A 83 -32.62 -15.22 -18.11
N ALA A 84 -33.25 -14.36 -17.30
CA ALA A 84 -32.58 -13.22 -16.68
C ALA A 84 -31.50 -13.69 -15.69
N LEU A 85 -31.79 -14.67 -14.83
CA LEU A 85 -30.82 -15.24 -13.89
C LEU A 85 -29.65 -15.93 -14.60
N GLY A 86 -29.93 -16.77 -15.61
CA GLY A 86 -28.90 -17.42 -16.41
C GLY A 86 -28.04 -16.43 -17.20
N GLY A 87 -28.67 -15.41 -17.79
CA GLY A 87 -27.96 -14.35 -18.50
C GLY A 87 -27.11 -13.49 -17.57
N LEU A 88 -27.61 -13.17 -16.37
CA LEU A 88 -26.87 -12.42 -15.36
C LEU A 88 -25.69 -13.23 -14.80
N ALA A 89 -25.87 -14.53 -14.56
CA ALA A 89 -24.79 -15.41 -14.13
C ALA A 89 -23.68 -15.51 -15.18
N LEU A 90 -24.05 -15.58 -16.46
CA LEU A 90 -23.08 -15.52 -17.56
C LEU A 90 -22.39 -14.16 -17.62
N TYR A 91 -23.14 -13.06 -17.54
CA TYR A 91 -22.58 -11.71 -17.60
C TYR A 91 -21.60 -11.41 -16.46
N ALA A 92 -21.95 -11.81 -15.24
CA ALA A 92 -21.18 -11.53 -14.03
C ALA A 92 -20.00 -12.49 -13.83
N ALA A 93 -19.95 -13.60 -14.57
CA ALA A 93 -18.92 -14.64 -14.42
C ALA A 93 -17.47 -14.13 -14.31
N PRO A 94 -16.97 -13.21 -15.15
CA PRO A 94 -15.59 -12.76 -15.04
C PRO A 94 -15.37 -11.65 -13.99
N LEU A 95 -16.41 -11.19 -13.31
CA LEU A 95 -16.37 -10.15 -12.26
C LEU A 95 -16.53 -10.74 -10.87
N THR A 96 -17.55 -11.59 -10.72
CA THR A 96 -17.91 -12.27 -9.48
C THR A 96 -18.07 -13.77 -9.75
N PRO A 97 -16.96 -14.49 -10.05
CA PRO A 97 -16.99 -15.91 -10.42
C PRO A 97 -17.77 -16.80 -9.44
N ARG A 98 -17.64 -16.56 -8.13
CA ARG A 98 -18.32 -17.38 -7.13
C ARG A 98 -19.82 -17.13 -7.12
N LEU A 99 -20.22 -15.86 -7.12
CA LEU A 99 -21.64 -15.50 -7.21
C LEU A 99 -22.28 -15.99 -8.52
N ALA A 100 -21.56 -15.91 -9.63
CA ALA A 100 -22.02 -16.41 -10.92
C ALA A 100 -22.28 -17.92 -10.90
N ARG A 101 -21.38 -18.73 -10.31
CA ARG A 101 -21.60 -20.17 -10.11
C ARG A 101 -22.85 -20.43 -9.28
N PHE A 102 -23.01 -19.71 -8.17
CA PHE A 102 -24.18 -19.85 -7.30
C PHE A 102 -25.47 -19.62 -8.08
N VAL A 103 -25.58 -18.49 -8.78
CA VAL A 103 -26.78 -18.12 -9.54
C VAL A 103 -27.02 -19.10 -10.69
N ALA A 104 -25.96 -19.53 -11.39
CA ALA A 104 -26.09 -20.50 -12.47
C ALA A 104 -26.58 -21.87 -12.00
N VAL A 105 -26.00 -22.44 -10.93
CA VAL A 105 -26.43 -23.74 -10.37
C VAL A 105 -27.87 -23.65 -9.86
N LEU A 106 -28.23 -22.56 -9.18
CA LEU A 106 -29.60 -22.32 -8.76
C LEU A 106 -30.54 -22.23 -9.97
N THR A 107 -30.13 -21.56 -11.04
CA THR A 107 -30.88 -21.46 -12.30
C THR A 107 -31.10 -22.84 -12.92
N VAL A 108 -30.09 -23.73 -12.93
CA VAL A 108 -30.25 -25.10 -13.43
C VAL A 108 -31.34 -25.84 -12.64
N GLY A 109 -31.27 -25.81 -11.31
CA GLY A 109 -32.24 -26.49 -10.45
C GLY A 109 -33.66 -25.92 -10.58
N LEU A 110 -33.80 -24.60 -10.67
CA LEU A 110 -35.08 -23.94 -10.90
C LEU A 110 -35.63 -24.23 -12.30
N SER A 111 -34.78 -24.52 -13.28
CA SER A 111 -35.18 -24.83 -14.67
C SER A 111 -35.69 -26.26 -14.85
N ALA A 112 -35.35 -27.19 -13.94
CA ALA A 112 -35.74 -28.59 -14.04
C ALA A 112 -37.21 -28.81 -13.64
N GLU A 113 -37.99 -29.48 -14.49
CA GLU A 113 -39.35 -29.91 -14.16
C GLU A 113 -39.29 -31.27 -13.43
N ALA A 114 -39.85 -31.34 -12.21
CA ALA A 114 -39.76 -32.53 -11.38
C ALA A 114 -40.98 -32.66 -10.44
N PRO A 115 -41.46 -33.88 -10.17
CA PRO A 115 -42.64 -34.12 -9.32
C PRO A 115 -42.45 -33.69 -7.86
N LEU A 116 -41.22 -33.52 -7.39
CA LEU A 116 -40.87 -33.05 -6.04
C LEU A 116 -40.09 -31.73 -6.08
N LYS A 117 -40.69 -30.71 -6.70
CA LYS A 117 -40.06 -29.40 -6.92
C LYS A 117 -39.41 -28.79 -5.66
N PRO A 118 -40.03 -28.81 -4.46
CA PRO A 118 -39.40 -28.26 -3.25
C PRO A 118 -38.07 -28.93 -2.90
N LEU A 119 -37.98 -30.27 -3.02
CA LEU A 119 -36.75 -31.02 -2.77
C LEU A 119 -35.66 -30.68 -3.80
N VAL A 120 -36.04 -30.52 -5.07
CA VAL A 120 -35.10 -30.09 -6.12
C VAL A 120 -34.57 -28.68 -5.85
N VAL A 121 -35.41 -27.76 -5.37
CA VAL A 121 -34.95 -26.41 -5.01
C VAL A 121 -34.00 -26.43 -3.82
N VAL A 122 -34.29 -27.24 -2.78
CA VAL A 122 -33.38 -27.39 -1.62
C VAL A 122 -32.04 -28.01 -2.05
N ALA A 123 -32.07 -29.06 -2.86
CA ALA A 123 -30.88 -29.70 -3.38
C ALA A 123 -30.06 -28.73 -4.27
N ALA A 124 -30.73 -27.94 -5.11
CA ALA A 124 -30.09 -26.92 -5.94
C ALA A 124 -29.49 -25.79 -5.10
N ALA A 125 -30.15 -25.35 -4.04
CA ALA A 125 -29.62 -24.35 -3.12
C ALA A 125 -28.37 -24.87 -2.38
N ALA A 126 -28.40 -26.13 -1.91
CA ALA A 126 -27.24 -26.77 -1.31
C ALA A 126 -26.08 -26.89 -2.31
N ALA A 127 -26.34 -27.37 -3.53
CA ALA A 127 -25.34 -27.47 -4.59
C ALA A 127 -24.77 -26.09 -4.99
N ALA A 128 -25.62 -25.07 -5.07
CA ALA A 128 -25.22 -23.70 -5.35
C ALA A 128 -24.31 -23.15 -4.25
N TYR A 129 -24.63 -23.42 -2.98
CA TYR A 129 -23.79 -23.06 -1.84
C TYR A 129 -22.42 -23.74 -1.91
N TYR A 130 -22.36 -25.04 -2.24
CA TYR A 130 -21.08 -25.73 -2.47
C TYR A 130 -20.30 -25.14 -3.65
N ALA A 131 -20.97 -24.83 -4.76
CA ALA A 131 -20.34 -24.21 -5.92
C ALA A 131 -19.79 -22.80 -5.64
N TYR A 132 -20.47 -22.04 -4.77
CA TYR A 132 -20.00 -20.75 -4.27
C TYR A 132 -18.75 -20.88 -3.39
N ARG A 133 -18.75 -21.87 -2.48
CA ARG A 133 -17.63 -22.12 -1.55
C ARG A 133 -16.42 -22.74 -2.23
N ALA A 134 -16.62 -23.43 -3.34
CA ALA A 134 -15.53 -23.98 -4.13
C ALA A 134 -14.50 -22.90 -4.50
N GLU A 135 -13.25 -23.32 -4.58
CA GLU A 135 -12.18 -22.44 -5.04
C GLU A 135 -12.49 -21.95 -6.46
N ALA A 136 -12.34 -20.65 -6.69
CA ALA A 136 -12.55 -20.02 -7.97
C ALA A 136 -11.37 -19.10 -8.28
N CYS A 137 -11.24 -18.76 -9.55
CA CYS A 137 -10.46 -17.58 -9.89
C CYS A 137 -11.18 -16.34 -9.38
N GLY A 138 -10.43 -15.33 -8.95
CA GLY A 138 -10.96 -14.11 -8.38
C GLY A 138 -9.83 -13.15 -8.09
N TYR A 139 -10.09 -12.12 -7.31
CA TYR A 139 -9.10 -11.11 -6.98
C TYR A 139 -8.48 -11.33 -5.60
N ILE A 140 -7.15 -11.23 -5.54
CA ILE A 140 -6.36 -11.27 -4.32
C ILE A 140 -5.73 -9.89 -4.15
N CYS A 141 -6.13 -9.16 -3.11
CA CYS A 141 -5.69 -7.79 -2.86
C CYS A 141 -4.56 -7.74 -1.83
N VAL A 142 -3.51 -6.98 -2.14
CA VAL A 142 -2.39 -6.69 -1.25
C VAL A 142 -1.91 -5.26 -1.47
N LYS A 143 -1.21 -4.73 -0.47
CA LYS A 143 -0.36 -3.55 -0.65
C LYS A 143 0.97 -3.99 -1.27
N ALA A 144 1.49 -3.22 -2.23
CA ALA A 144 2.68 -3.61 -2.99
C ALA A 144 3.87 -2.71 -2.65
N ALA A 145 5.02 -3.31 -2.33
CA ALA A 145 6.26 -2.59 -2.01
C ALA A 145 6.96 -1.99 -3.25
N ALA A 146 6.29 -1.98 -4.40
CA ALA A 146 6.76 -1.40 -5.65
C ALA A 146 5.60 -0.68 -6.33
N ALA A 147 5.90 0.28 -7.20
CA ALA A 147 4.88 1.00 -7.94
C ALA A 147 3.96 0.01 -8.68
N PRO A 148 2.64 -0.01 -8.40
CA PRO A 148 1.77 -1.02 -8.97
C PRO A 148 1.65 -0.87 -10.48
N THR A 149 2.09 -1.88 -11.21
CA THR A 149 2.12 -1.91 -12.68
C THR A 149 1.56 -3.22 -13.23
N GLY A 150 1.19 -3.21 -14.52
CA GLY A 150 0.62 -4.38 -15.20
C GLY A 150 -0.90 -4.50 -15.06
N ASP A 151 -1.39 -5.72 -15.25
CA ASP A 151 -2.82 -6.04 -15.32
C ASP A 151 -3.43 -6.22 -13.92
N LEU A 152 -3.69 -5.09 -13.25
CA LEU A 152 -4.13 -5.03 -11.86
C LEU A 152 -5.52 -4.40 -11.71
N ALA A 153 -6.24 -4.83 -10.68
CA ALA A 153 -7.36 -4.10 -10.10
C ALA A 153 -6.85 -3.20 -8.97
N TYR A 154 -7.48 -2.04 -8.78
CA TYR A 154 -7.18 -1.08 -7.73
C TYR A 154 -8.47 -0.87 -6.94
N SER A 155 -8.38 -1.02 -5.63
CA SER A 155 -9.48 -0.74 -4.70
C SER A 155 -9.11 0.49 -3.86
N PRO A 156 -9.55 1.70 -4.26
CA PRO A 156 -9.24 2.93 -3.52
C PRO A 156 -9.76 2.89 -2.09
N ARG A 157 -10.92 2.24 -1.88
CA ARG A 157 -11.52 2.06 -0.54
C ARG A 157 -10.62 1.28 0.41
N LEU A 158 -9.87 0.30 -0.11
CA LEU A 158 -8.98 -0.54 0.68
C LEU A 158 -7.52 -0.05 0.64
N GLY A 159 -7.18 0.90 -0.25
CA GLY A 159 -5.79 1.25 -0.53
C GLY A 159 -4.96 0.03 -0.93
N ALA A 160 -5.52 -0.84 -1.79
CA ALA A 160 -4.90 -2.11 -2.16
C ALA A 160 -5.00 -2.37 -3.66
N VAL A 161 -3.97 -3.04 -4.19
CA VAL A 161 -3.96 -3.55 -5.56
C VAL A 161 -4.27 -5.03 -5.57
N CYS A 162 -5.03 -5.47 -6.56
CA CYS A 162 -5.57 -6.80 -6.61
C CYS A 162 -5.15 -7.51 -7.92
N GLY A 163 -4.45 -8.62 -7.76
CA GLY A 163 -4.16 -9.54 -8.86
C GLY A 163 -5.30 -10.53 -9.04
N TYR A 164 -5.58 -10.94 -10.27
CA TYR A 164 -6.57 -11.99 -10.52
C TYR A 164 -5.89 -13.35 -10.61
N ALA A 165 -6.24 -14.24 -9.70
CA ALA A 165 -5.64 -15.56 -9.57
C ALA A 165 -6.61 -16.56 -8.95
N ARG A 166 -6.25 -17.84 -9.02
CA ARG A 166 -6.97 -18.93 -8.35
C ARG A 166 -6.90 -18.75 -6.83
N GLY A 167 -8.02 -19.00 -6.14
CA GLY A 167 -8.14 -18.77 -4.70
C GLY A 167 -8.54 -17.33 -4.34
N GLY A 168 -8.71 -16.46 -5.33
CA GLY A 168 -9.17 -15.09 -5.13
C GLY A 168 -10.65 -14.97 -4.76
N SER A 169 -11.05 -13.78 -4.33
CA SER A 169 -12.42 -13.46 -3.94
C SER A 169 -13.12 -12.58 -4.98
N ASP A 170 -14.45 -12.59 -4.94
CA ASP A 170 -15.25 -11.63 -5.69
C ASP A 170 -14.98 -10.22 -5.12
N LEU A 171 -14.75 -9.23 -6.00
CA LEU A 171 -14.58 -7.84 -5.59
C LEU A 171 -15.67 -6.95 -6.15
N ALA A 172 -16.07 -5.99 -5.34
CA ALA A 172 -17.00 -4.92 -5.67
C ALA A 172 -16.25 -3.60 -5.75
N ASP A 173 -16.62 -2.76 -6.71
CA ASP A 173 -16.13 -1.38 -6.88
C ASP A 173 -14.60 -1.27 -6.98
N VAL A 174 -14.07 -1.73 -8.11
CA VAL A 174 -12.63 -1.67 -8.42
C VAL A 174 -12.37 -0.96 -9.73
N TRP A 175 -11.21 -0.32 -9.82
CA TRP A 175 -10.67 0.23 -11.06
C TRP A 175 -9.72 -0.78 -11.67
N LEU A 176 -9.91 -1.14 -12.94
CA LEU A 176 -9.12 -2.18 -13.61
C LEU A 176 -8.26 -1.58 -14.71
N ARG A 177 -6.97 -1.91 -14.66
CA ARG A 177 -6.04 -1.78 -15.78
C ARG A 177 -5.80 -3.18 -16.34
N ILE A 178 -6.16 -3.41 -17.59
CA ILE A 178 -5.97 -4.72 -18.25
C ILE A 178 -5.47 -4.46 -19.68
N GLY A 179 -4.22 -4.82 -19.93
CA GLY A 179 -3.45 -4.40 -21.09
C GLY A 179 -3.37 -2.87 -21.17
N GLY A 180 -3.66 -2.32 -22.34
CA GLY A 180 -3.76 -0.87 -22.58
C GLY A 180 -5.15 -0.28 -22.33
N ARG A 181 -6.01 -0.94 -21.54
CA ARG A 181 -7.40 -0.49 -21.30
C ARG A 181 -7.65 -0.23 -19.82
N TYR A 182 -8.54 0.72 -19.57
CA TYR A 182 -8.97 1.15 -18.25
C TYR A 182 -10.48 0.96 -18.08
N ALA A 183 -10.89 0.46 -16.92
CA ALA A 183 -12.28 0.23 -16.60
C ALA A 183 -12.61 0.57 -15.14
N ARG A 184 -13.87 0.89 -14.88
CA ARG A 184 -14.45 0.93 -13.52
C ARG A 184 -15.50 -0.18 -13.41
N CYS A 185 -15.37 -1.01 -12.39
CA CYS A 185 -16.21 -2.19 -12.22
C CYS A 185 -16.98 -2.12 -10.91
N LEU A 186 -18.29 -2.06 -11.03
CA LEU A 186 -19.27 -2.25 -9.97
C LEU A 186 -19.62 -3.76 -9.87
N PRO A 187 -20.28 -4.22 -8.78
CA PRO A 187 -20.51 -5.66 -8.53
C PRO A 187 -21.09 -6.46 -9.70
N LEU A 188 -21.88 -5.83 -10.56
CA LEU A 188 -22.56 -6.47 -11.68
C LEU A 188 -22.21 -5.86 -13.05
N ALA A 189 -21.36 -4.84 -13.13
CA ALA A 189 -21.12 -4.14 -14.39
C ALA A 189 -19.74 -3.48 -14.46
N CYS A 190 -19.09 -3.56 -15.62
CA CYS A 190 -17.84 -2.86 -15.90
C CYS A 190 -17.97 -1.88 -17.06
N PHE A 191 -17.49 -0.67 -16.82
CA PHE A 191 -17.52 0.43 -17.77
C PHE A 191 -16.10 0.76 -18.20
N ALA A 192 -15.85 0.80 -19.50
CA ALA A 192 -14.62 1.35 -20.04
C ALA A 192 -14.55 2.85 -19.69
N VAL A 193 -13.38 3.31 -19.25
CA VAL A 193 -13.13 4.71 -18.88
C VAL A 193 -11.87 5.22 -19.57
N ALA A 194 -11.75 6.54 -19.71
CA ALA A 194 -10.51 7.16 -20.16
C ALA A 194 -9.42 7.03 -19.09
N GLU A 195 -8.15 7.06 -19.50
CA GLU A 195 -7.00 6.97 -18.59
C GLU A 195 -6.99 8.09 -17.54
N SER A 196 -7.35 9.32 -17.92
CA SER A 196 -7.43 10.45 -16.99
C SER A 196 -8.48 10.23 -15.89
N ALA A 197 -9.66 9.72 -16.26
CA ALA A 197 -10.71 9.37 -15.30
C ALA A 197 -10.28 8.20 -14.40
N PHE A 198 -9.57 7.22 -14.95
CA PHE A 198 -8.98 6.13 -14.18
C PHE A 198 -7.95 6.64 -13.16
N LYS A 199 -6.98 7.44 -13.59
CA LYS A 199 -5.94 8.01 -12.71
C LYS A 199 -6.56 8.86 -11.59
N SER A 200 -7.54 9.70 -11.93
CA SER A 200 -8.27 10.49 -10.94
C SER A 200 -9.08 9.63 -9.96
N GLY A 201 -9.67 8.52 -10.42
CA GLY A 201 -10.47 7.63 -9.59
C GLY A 201 -9.66 6.69 -8.70
N VAL A 202 -8.48 6.27 -9.17
CA VAL A 202 -7.52 5.46 -8.40
C VAL A 202 -6.82 6.32 -7.35
N GLY A 203 -6.50 7.57 -7.68
CA GLY A 203 -5.75 8.44 -6.79
C GLY A 203 -4.25 8.10 -6.75
N PRO A 204 -3.52 8.70 -5.80
CA PRO A 204 -2.07 8.61 -5.74
C PRO A 204 -1.58 7.24 -5.26
N VAL A 205 -0.37 6.87 -5.70
CA VAL A 205 0.20 5.51 -5.55
C VAL A 205 0.47 5.16 -4.09
N ASP A 206 0.79 6.14 -3.26
CA ASP A 206 1.08 6.02 -1.83
C ASP A 206 -0.05 5.41 -1.00
N SER A 207 -1.29 5.44 -1.49
CA SER A 207 -2.41 4.71 -0.87
C SER A 207 -2.31 3.19 -1.03
N TYR A 208 -1.58 2.71 -2.03
CA TYR A 208 -1.42 1.29 -2.39
C TYR A 208 -0.12 0.66 -1.90
N LEU A 209 0.76 1.48 -1.32
CA LEU A 209 2.03 1.04 -0.75
C LEU A 209 1.84 0.49 0.67
N PRO A 210 2.62 -0.52 1.08
CA PRO A 210 2.66 -1.00 2.44
C PRO A 210 3.20 0.10 3.35
N GLU A 211 2.72 0.11 4.59
CA GLU A 211 3.32 0.96 5.61
C GLU A 211 4.69 0.38 6.01
N PRO A 212 5.74 1.20 6.21
CA PRO A 212 7.02 0.68 6.65
C PRO A 212 6.96 0.19 8.10
N SER A 213 7.80 -0.78 8.44
CA SER A 213 8.08 -1.12 9.83
C SER A 213 9.27 -0.31 10.36
N ARG A 214 9.49 -0.33 11.69
CA ARG A 214 10.65 0.32 12.30
C ARG A 214 11.96 -0.18 11.70
N GLU A 215 12.04 -1.47 11.42
CA GLU A 215 13.22 -2.15 10.88
C GLU A 215 13.53 -1.73 9.44
N ASP A 216 12.56 -1.21 8.70
CA ASP A 216 12.80 -0.72 7.33
C ASP A 216 13.66 0.55 7.35
N PHE A 217 13.57 1.37 8.40
CA PHE A 217 14.41 2.56 8.55
C PHE A 217 15.85 2.16 8.90
N LYS A 218 16.76 2.26 7.93
CA LYS A 218 18.18 1.89 8.09
C LYS A 218 19.12 2.90 7.48
N ASN A 219 20.26 3.08 8.13
CA ASN A 219 21.35 3.97 7.72
C ASN A 219 20.83 5.41 7.50
N VAL A 220 21.39 6.12 6.53
CA VAL A 220 20.98 7.48 6.17
C VAL A 220 19.77 7.44 5.23
N VAL A 221 18.71 8.12 5.63
CA VAL A 221 17.52 8.42 4.82
C VAL A 221 17.52 9.91 4.53
N HIS A 222 17.56 10.28 3.25
CA HIS A 222 17.48 11.67 2.80
C HIS A 222 16.04 12.15 2.85
N VAL A 223 15.79 13.20 3.62
CA VAL A 223 14.44 13.65 3.93
C VAL A 223 14.13 14.96 3.21
N ALA A 224 13.24 14.87 2.22
CA ALA A 224 12.69 16.00 1.50
C ALA A 224 11.25 16.24 1.98
N ALA A 225 11.13 16.73 3.22
CA ALA A 225 9.86 17.00 3.89
C ALA A 225 10.00 18.13 4.92
N PRO A 226 8.91 18.85 5.24
CA PRO A 226 8.86 19.78 6.37
C PRO A 226 9.22 19.09 7.70
N LEU A 227 10.01 19.75 8.55
CA LEU A 227 10.55 19.15 9.79
C LEU A 227 9.45 18.61 10.72
N ASP A 228 8.31 19.29 10.80
CA ASP A 228 7.16 18.85 11.59
C ASP A 228 6.55 17.53 11.08
N ALA A 229 6.47 17.37 9.76
CA ALA A 229 6.03 16.12 9.13
C ALA A 229 7.01 14.98 9.42
N VAL A 230 8.31 15.24 9.33
CA VAL A 230 9.36 14.25 9.62
C VAL A 230 9.27 13.75 11.05
N LEU A 231 9.09 14.65 12.00
CA LEU A 231 8.96 14.31 13.42
C LEU A 231 7.68 13.51 13.70
N LYS A 232 6.55 13.86 13.07
CA LYS A 232 5.30 13.07 13.16
C LYS A 232 5.49 11.65 12.63
N ILE A 233 6.10 11.50 11.45
CA ILE A 233 6.38 10.19 10.88
C ILE A 233 7.31 9.39 11.78
N ALA A 234 8.42 9.98 12.24
CA ALA A 234 9.38 9.31 13.10
C ALA A 234 8.76 8.88 14.45
N ALA A 235 7.91 9.73 15.05
CA ALA A 235 7.23 9.43 16.30
C ALA A 235 6.24 8.24 16.21
N ARG A 236 5.79 7.85 15.00
CA ARG A 236 4.98 6.64 14.80
C ARG A 236 5.78 5.36 14.97
N TYR A 237 7.08 5.39 14.68
CA TYR A 237 7.94 4.20 14.63
C TYR A 237 8.96 4.13 15.76
N PHE A 238 9.25 5.26 16.40
CA PHE A 238 10.27 5.39 17.43
C PHE A 238 9.75 6.15 18.65
N GLU A 239 10.10 5.65 19.84
CA GLU A 239 9.71 6.26 21.11
C GLU A 239 10.40 7.61 21.37
N ALA A 240 11.54 7.85 20.74
CA ALA A 240 12.25 9.13 20.78
C ALA A 240 12.91 9.44 19.44
N VAL A 241 13.19 10.72 19.21
CA VAL A 241 13.94 11.22 18.05
C VAL A 241 14.94 12.25 18.57
N VAL A 242 16.22 12.03 18.29
CA VAL A 242 17.28 12.94 18.71
C VAL A 242 17.48 14.01 17.64
N VAL A 243 17.38 15.28 18.02
CA VAL A 243 17.41 16.38 17.06
C VAL A 243 18.72 17.15 17.14
N LEU A 244 19.47 17.10 16.05
CA LEU A 244 20.67 17.91 15.80
C LEU A 244 20.45 18.95 14.70
N ALA A 245 19.37 18.84 13.92
CA ALA A 245 19.04 19.79 12.87
C ALA A 245 18.76 21.20 13.40
N SER A 246 19.14 22.20 12.61
CA SER A 246 18.83 23.60 12.85
C SER A 246 17.33 23.84 12.65
N GLY A 247 16.73 24.74 13.45
CA GLY A 247 15.33 25.17 13.25
C GLY A 247 14.25 24.25 13.84
N VAL A 248 14.62 23.19 14.56
CA VAL A 248 13.68 22.41 15.37
C VAL A 248 13.79 22.79 16.84
N GLU A 249 12.67 23.23 17.42
CA GLU A 249 12.54 23.38 18.86
C GLU A 249 12.20 22.03 19.50
N ALA A 250 13.01 21.62 20.47
CA ALA A 250 12.87 20.36 21.18
C ALA A 250 13.28 20.54 22.64
N ARG A 251 12.78 19.67 23.54
CA ARG A 251 13.17 19.70 24.95
C ARG A 251 14.68 19.50 25.06
N ARG A 252 15.39 20.52 25.56
CA ARG A 252 16.81 20.46 25.85
C ARG A 252 17.02 19.81 27.21
N THR A 253 17.75 18.70 27.24
CA THR A 253 18.11 18.02 28.48
C THR A 253 19.38 17.19 28.29
N ARG A 254 19.95 16.71 29.40
CA ARG A 254 21.01 15.71 29.37
C ARG A 254 20.39 14.37 28.98
N LEU A 255 20.91 13.75 27.92
CA LEU A 255 20.31 12.57 27.29
C LEU A 255 20.84 11.28 27.91
N ILE A 256 22.14 11.22 28.18
CA ILE A 256 22.80 10.00 28.67
C ILE A 256 24.07 10.33 29.46
N SER A 257 24.47 9.40 30.32
CA SER A 257 25.75 9.42 31.01
C SER A 257 26.72 8.46 30.34
N VAL A 258 27.96 8.91 30.16
CA VAL A 258 29.02 8.12 29.53
C VAL A 258 29.42 6.93 30.39
N SER A 259 29.38 7.07 31.72
CA SER A 259 29.75 5.99 32.66
C SER A 259 28.83 4.76 32.58
N LYS A 260 27.65 4.90 31.96
CA LYS A 260 26.69 3.80 31.73
C LYS A 260 26.84 3.10 30.38
N VAL A 261 27.75 3.56 29.53
CA VAL A 261 27.91 3.03 28.17
C VAL A 261 29.18 2.19 28.08
N ASP A 262 29.17 1.23 27.17
CA ASP A 262 30.36 0.44 26.86
C ASP A 262 31.58 1.35 26.57
N PRO A 263 32.70 1.18 27.30
CA PRO A 263 33.89 2.02 27.16
C PRO A 263 34.46 2.06 25.74
N GLU A 264 34.37 0.97 24.98
CA GLU A 264 34.92 0.90 23.63
C GLU A 264 34.07 1.73 22.67
N VAL A 265 32.75 1.58 22.74
CA VAL A 265 31.80 2.38 21.96
C VAL A 265 31.95 3.87 22.28
N ALA A 266 31.99 4.22 23.56
CA ALA A 266 32.13 5.60 24.00
C ALA A 266 33.47 6.20 23.53
N ALA A 267 34.58 5.46 23.63
CA ALA A 267 35.87 5.91 23.14
C ALA A 267 35.87 6.13 21.62
N GLU A 268 35.37 5.17 20.85
CA GLU A 268 35.40 5.22 19.38
C GLU A 268 34.56 6.38 18.85
N LEU A 269 33.37 6.57 19.41
CA LEU A 269 32.52 7.69 19.05
C LEU A 269 33.16 9.03 19.44
N TYR A 270 33.73 9.12 20.65
CA TYR A 270 34.38 10.35 21.13
C TYR A 270 35.54 10.74 20.23
N CYS A 271 36.44 9.80 19.93
CA CYS A 271 37.55 10.04 19.01
C CYS A 271 37.07 10.46 17.62
N SER A 272 35.98 9.88 17.12
CA SER A 272 35.42 10.24 15.82
C SER A 272 34.85 11.66 15.80
N VAL A 273 34.09 12.04 16.83
CA VAL A 273 33.49 13.39 16.95
C VAL A 273 34.55 14.47 17.20
N PHE A 274 35.56 14.18 18.03
CA PHE A 274 36.61 15.12 18.38
C PHE A 274 37.82 15.08 17.43
N ARG A 275 37.83 14.16 16.45
CA ARG A 275 38.89 13.96 15.46
C ARG A 275 40.25 13.64 16.08
N LEU A 276 40.25 12.69 17.02
CA LEU A 276 41.42 12.24 17.76
C LEU A 276 42.11 11.05 17.07
N GLY A 277 43.43 10.93 17.24
CA GLY A 277 44.27 9.91 16.63
C GLY A 277 44.26 8.56 17.35
N GLY A 278 45.16 7.67 16.92
CA GLY A 278 45.28 6.31 17.46
C GLY A 278 45.79 6.26 18.89
N GLU A 279 46.78 7.09 19.24
CA GLU A 279 47.33 7.14 20.60
C GLU A 279 46.30 7.69 21.60
N GLU A 280 45.59 8.75 21.23
CA GLU A 280 44.53 9.30 22.08
C GLU A 280 43.37 8.32 22.26
N ARG A 281 43.07 7.51 21.24
CA ARG A 281 42.03 6.48 21.32
C ARG A 281 42.36 5.39 22.32
N GLU A 282 43.57 4.84 22.27
CA GLU A 282 43.98 3.79 23.21
C GLU A 282 44.06 4.33 24.64
N PHE A 283 44.55 5.56 24.81
CA PHE A 283 44.53 6.23 26.10
C PHE A 283 43.10 6.45 26.61
N LEU A 284 42.18 6.88 25.76
CA LEU A 284 40.78 7.09 26.13
C LEU A 284 40.06 5.77 26.49
N LYS A 285 40.31 4.69 25.74
CA LYS A 285 39.78 3.35 26.04
C LYS A 285 40.21 2.88 27.44
N GLU A 286 41.50 3.01 27.73
CA GLU A 286 42.05 2.66 29.04
C GLU A 286 41.44 3.52 30.16
N LEU A 287 41.33 4.84 29.93
CA LEU A 287 40.73 5.76 30.88
C LEU A 287 39.26 5.44 31.17
N LEU A 288 38.47 5.13 30.13
CA LEU A 288 37.06 4.74 30.29
C LEU A 288 36.89 3.38 30.95
N ARG A 289 37.76 2.40 30.66
CA ARG A 289 37.74 1.07 31.30
C ARG A 289 37.98 1.12 32.80
N ARG A 290 38.76 2.09 33.29
CA ARG A 290 38.99 2.30 34.73
C ARG A 290 37.74 2.79 35.45
N GLY A 291 36.81 3.43 34.74
CA GLY A 291 35.51 3.82 35.30
C GLY A 291 35.58 4.86 36.43
N SER A 292 36.67 5.65 36.51
CA SER A 292 36.86 6.66 37.56
C SER A 292 36.67 8.09 37.03
N ILE A 293 35.69 8.81 37.57
CA ILE A 293 35.49 10.23 37.25
C ILE A 293 36.70 11.07 37.66
N ASP A 294 37.31 10.76 38.81
CA ASP A 294 38.45 11.48 39.35
C ASP A 294 39.65 11.39 38.41
N ASP A 295 39.86 10.24 37.78
CA ASP A 295 40.90 10.05 36.77
C ASP A 295 40.62 10.94 35.55
N VAL A 296 39.37 10.98 35.07
CA VAL A 296 39.01 11.80 33.90
C VAL A 296 39.17 13.29 34.20
N VAL A 297 38.74 13.74 35.38
CA VAL A 297 38.91 15.13 35.82
C VAL A 297 40.39 15.48 35.94
N MET A 298 41.20 14.61 36.56
CA MET A 298 42.64 14.80 36.69
C MET A 298 43.32 14.93 35.31
N TRP A 299 43.05 13.99 34.40
CA TRP A 299 43.63 14.01 33.06
C TRP A 299 43.11 15.15 32.19
N SER A 300 41.90 15.65 32.43
CA SER A 300 41.35 16.81 31.71
C SER A 300 42.11 18.12 31.95
N GLN A 301 42.86 18.22 33.06
CA GLN A 301 43.74 19.36 33.33
C GLN A 301 44.95 19.38 32.39
N ARG A 302 45.44 18.19 32.01
CA ARG A 302 46.58 18.02 31.09
C ARG A 302 46.14 17.95 29.63
N TYR A 303 45.01 17.32 29.36
CA TYR A 303 44.44 17.13 28.03
C TYR A 303 43.08 17.84 27.94
N PRO A 304 43.04 19.11 27.48
CA PRO A 304 41.80 19.89 27.46
C PRO A 304 40.67 19.26 26.65
N TRP A 305 41.01 18.40 25.69
CA TRP A 305 40.04 17.66 24.89
C TRP A 305 39.25 16.62 25.68
N LEU A 306 39.61 16.29 26.94
CA LEU A 306 38.84 15.42 27.85
C LEU A 306 37.78 16.18 28.67
N LYS A 307 37.80 17.51 28.71
CA LYS A 307 36.83 18.29 29.51
C LYS A 307 35.37 17.94 29.19
N PRO A 308 34.95 17.82 27.92
CA PRO A 308 33.59 17.40 27.60
C PRO A 308 33.24 16.02 28.17
N LEU A 309 34.19 15.10 28.21
CA LEU A 309 33.98 13.76 28.76
C LEU A 309 33.70 13.81 30.27
N ALA A 310 34.40 14.67 31.02
CA ALA A 310 34.15 14.88 32.44
C ALA A 310 32.75 15.47 32.69
N GLU A 311 32.33 16.45 31.88
CA GLU A 311 30.98 17.02 31.94
C GLU A 311 29.90 15.98 31.61
N LEU A 312 30.23 15.01 30.78
CA LEU A 312 29.34 13.95 30.32
C LEU A 312 29.35 12.69 31.21
N TRP A 313 30.21 12.64 32.22
CA TRP A 313 30.49 11.43 32.99
C TRP A 313 29.23 10.90 33.68
N ASP A 314 28.59 11.76 34.48
CA ASP A 314 27.38 11.45 35.23
C ASP A 314 26.17 12.30 34.77
N GLY A 315 24.97 11.80 35.05
CA GLY A 315 23.70 12.43 34.66
C GLY A 315 22.96 11.68 33.55
N GLY A 316 22.10 12.40 32.82
CA GLY A 316 21.26 11.83 31.77
C GLY A 316 19.88 11.43 32.28
N GLU A 317 18.84 12.03 31.70
CA GLU A 317 17.44 11.76 32.02
C GLU A 317 16.84 10.61 31.18
N GLU A 318 17.52 10.19 30.11
CA GLU A 318 17.02 9.23 29.11
C GLU A 318 15.59 9.55 28.61
N PRO A 319 15.36 10.78 28.12
CA PRO A 319 14.01 11.29 27.80
C PRO A 319 13.38 10.62 26.56
N SER A 320 12.05 10.51 26.55
CA SER A 320 11.28 10.10 25.37
C SER A 320 10.78 11.29 24.54
N GLY A 321 10.29 11.02 23.33
CA GLY A 321 9.79 12.02 22.39
C GLY A 321 10.88 12.75 21.61
N VAL A 322 10.59 13.98 21.20
CA VAL A 322 11.53 14.82 20.44
C VAL A 322 12.48 15.52 21.39
N VAL A 323 13.77 15.16 21.35
CA VAL A 323 14.75 15.53 22.37
C VAL A 323 16.02 16.12 21.75
N LYS A 324 16.67 17.02 22.49
CA LYS A 324 17.92 17.66 22.09
C LYS A 324 18.87 17.70 23.28
N SER A 325 20.16 17.50 23.03
CA SER A 325 21.17 17.68 24.08
C SER A 325 21.13 19.12 24.61
N SER A 326 21.25 19.26 25.92
CA SER A 326 21.46 20.56 26.56
C SER A 326 22.86 21.12 26.32
N LEU A 327 23.80 20.29 25.86
CA LEU A 327 25.16 20.70 25.50
C LEU A 327 25.23 21.24 24.07
N ASP A 328 26.21 22.08 23.83
CA ASP A 328 26.46 22.71 22.53
C ASP A 328 27.66 22.08 21.82
N GLY A 329 27.76 22.33 20.52
CA GLY A 329 28.90 21.92 19.69
C GLY A 329 29.16 20.41 19.67
N ARG A 330 30.44 20.03 19.68
CA ARG A 330 30.87 18.62 19.58
C ARG A 330 30.44 17.77 20.78
N ALA A 331 30.35 18.36 21.98
CA ALA A 331 29.88 17.65 23.16
C ALA A 331 28.40 17.23 23.01
N GLY A 332 27.56 18.13 22.51
CA GLY A 332 26.15 17.83 22.22
C GLY A 332 25.97 16.81 21.10
N VAL A 333 26.79 16.85 20.04
CA VAL A 333 26.80 15.83 18.98
C VAL A 333 27.19 14.46 19.53
N PHE A 334 28.26 14.39 20.32
CA PHE A 334 28.71 13.14 20.93
C PHE A 334 27.63 12.53 21.85
N GLU A 335 27.04 13.32 22.76
CA GLU A 335 25.97 12.83 23.65
C GLU A 335 24.75 12.33 22.85
N SER A 336 24.36 13.09 21.82
CA SER A 336 23.22 12.78 20.97
C SER A 336 23.40 11.48 20.20
N LEU A 337 24.58 11.27 19.59
CA LEU A 337 24.90 10.04 18.88
C LEU A 337 25.03 8.85 19.83
N LEU A 338 25.61 9.05 21.02
CA LEU A 338 25.74 8.02 22.04
C LEU A 338 24.37 7.55 22.53
N TYR A 339 23.48 8.49 22.85
CA TYR A 339 22.09 8.20 23.24
C TYR A 339 21.34 7.48 22.12
N ALA A 340 21.45 7.96 20.87
CA ALA A 340 20.81 7.34 19.71
C ALA A 340 21.27 5.89 19.49
N TYR A 341 22.58 5.63 19.64
CA TYR A 341 23.15 4.30 19.53
C TYR A 341 22.65 3.34 20.61
N VAL A 342 22.60 3.79 21.87
CA VAL A 342 22.19 2.97 23.01
C VAL A 342 20.69 2.69 22.97
N LYS A 343 19.86 3.70 22.70
CA LYS A 343 18.40 3.57 22.68
C LYS A 343 17.84 3.09 21.34
N LYS A 344 18.68 2.95 20.30
CA LYS A 344 18.28 2.55 18.94
C LYS A 344 17.20 3.47 18.37
N VAL A 345 17.38 4.77 18.56
CA VAL A 345 16.48 5.83 18.10
C VAL A 345 17.12 6.64 16.98
N PRO A 346 16.35 7.23 16.06
CA PRO A 346 16.89 7.96 14.94
C PRO A 346 17.43 9.33 15.35
N VAL A 347 18.37 9.82 14.55
CA VAL A 347 18.89 11.18 14.62
C VAL A 347 18.36 12.01 13.44
N LEU A 348 17.74 13.14 13.72
CA LEU A 348 17.35 14.14 12.72
C LEU A 348 18.43 15.21 12.63
N THR A 349 19.08 15.34 11.48
CA THR A 349 20.19 16.30 11.27
C THR A 349 20.14 16.92 9.88
N ASP A 350 20.73 18.10 9.75
CA ASP A 350 21.01 18.82 8.50
C ASP A 350 22.51 18.75 8.12
N SER A 351 23.33 18.05 8.90
CA SER A 351 24.77 17.94 8.71
C SER A 351 25.19 16.57 8.15
N GLU A 352 25.81 16.59 6.97
CA GLU A 352 26.39 15.38 6.36
C GLU A 352 27.54 14.77 7.18
N GLU A 353 28.26 15.58 7.97
CA GLU A 353 29.30 15.07 8.87
C GLU A 353 28.68 14.23 9.98
N VAL A 354 27.60 14.73 10.61
CA VAL A 354 26.86 13.99 11.64
C VAL A 354 26.23 12.72 11.06
N ALA A 355 25.66 12.80 9.86
CA ALA A 355 25.07 11.65 9.20
C ALA A 355 26.08 10.53 8.93
N ARG A 356 27.30 10.86 8.47
CA ARG A 356 28.37 9.87 8.28
C ARG A 356 28.84 9.24 9.59
N LEU A 357 28.94 10.02 10.66
CA LEU A 357 29.29 9.51 11.99
C LEU A 357 28.22 8.55 12.51
N ALA A 358 26.94 8.91 12.40
CA ALA A 358 25.82 8.08 12.81
C ALA A 358 25.72 6.79 11.98
N GLU A 359 25.94 6.86 10.66
CA GLU A 359 25.98 5.69 9.79
C GLU A 359 27.07 4.69 10.18
N GLY A 360 28.27 5.17 10.53
CA GLY A 360 29.37 4.32 11.02
C GLY A 360 29.02 3.57 12.31
N LEU A 361 28.08 4.08 13.11
CA LEU A 361 27.57 3.44 14.33
C LEU A 361 26.35 2.53 14.09
N GLY A 362 25.84 2.46 12.86
CA GLY A 362 24.58 1.79 12.54
C GLY A 362 23.35 2.50 13.12
N VAL A 363 23.44 3.81 13.38
CA VAL A 363 22.32 4.64 13.84
C VAL A 363 21.52 5.14 12.65
N VAL A 364 20.20 4.98 12.72
CA VAL A 364 19.28 5.52 11.70
C VAL A 364 19.38 7.03 11.68
N THR A 365 19.62 7.60 10.50
CA THR A 365 19.74 9.05 10.33
C THR A 365 18.69 9.55 9.36
N LEU A 366 17.91 10.53 9.81
CA LEU A 366 17.02 11.33 8.99
C LEU A 366 17.78 12.60 8.60
N LEU A 367 18.42 12.59 7.44
CA LEU A 367 19.23 13.70 6.94
C LEU A 367 18.34 14.63 6.11
N THR A 368 18.07 15.83 6.60
CA THR A 368 17.28 16.82 5.85
C THR A 368 18.02 17.18 4.57
N SER A 369 17.32 17.10 3.45
CA SER A 369 17.88 17.35 2.13
C SER A 369 16.83 17.92 1.19
N SER A 370 17.25 18.78 0.27
CA SER A 370 16.38 19.28 -0.79
C SER A 370 16.15 18.28 -1.91
N ARG A 371 16.87 17.14 -1.93
CA ARG A 371 16.80 16.16 -3.02
C ARG A 371 16.64 14.73 -2.50
N PRO A 372 15.68 13.96 -3.06
CA PRO A 372 15.58 12.53 -2.82
C PRO A 372 16.72 11.80 -3.55
N VAL A 373 17.60 11.11 -2.81
CA VAL A 373 18.73 10.36 -3.36
C VAL A 373 18.85 9.02 -2.65
N ASN A 374 19.06 7.93 -3.39
CA ASN A 374 19.29 6.55 -2.91
C ASN A 374 18.23 5.98 -1.95
N ARG A 375 18.17 6.50 -0.72
CA ARG A 375 17.20 6.19 0.32
C ARG A 375 16.56 7.50 0.74
N PHE A 376 15.26 7.65 0.56
CA PHE A 376 14.63 8.93 0.81
C PHE A 376 13.25 8.82 1.42
N LEU A 377 12.88 9.87 2.15
CA LEU A 377 11.54 10.11 2.65
C LEU A 377 11.02 11.41 2.06
N VAL A 378 9.84 11.37 1.47
CA VAL A 378 9.17 12.55 0.91
C VAL A 378 7.76 12.65 1.48
N ALA A 379 7.39 13.83 1.95
CA ALA A 379 6.03 14.16 2.39
C ALA A 379 5.32 14.94 1.28
N GLY A 380 4.06 14.59 0.99
CA GLY A 380 3.24 15.25 -0.01
C GLY A 380 2.52 16.51 0.52
N PRO A 381 2.04 17.40 -0.37
CA PRO A 381 1.92 17.19 -1.81
C PRO A 381 3.27 17.37 -2.54
N ALA A 382 3.71 16.34 -3.25
CA ALA A 382 4.99 16.33 -3.96
C ALA A 382 4.96 15.36 -5.14
N SER A 383 5.83 15.58 -6.12
CA SER A 383 6.10 14.61 -7.20
C SER A 383 7.56 14.19 -7.16
N VAL A 384 7.81 12.89 -7.24
CA VAL A 384 9.14 12.30 -7.13
C VAL A 384 9.43 11.43 -8.34
N LYS A 385 10.60 11.64 -8.96
CA LYS A 385 11.07 10.77 -10.04
C LYS A 385 11.80 9.56 -9.47
N LEU A 386 11.29 8.39 -9.80
CA LEU A 386 11.89 7.09 -9.53
C LEU A 386 12.35 6.42 -10.83
N PRO A 387 13.21 5.40 -10.76
CA PRO A 387 13.58 4.60 -11.94
C PRO A 387 12.36 4.01 -12.68
N GLU A 388 11.30 3.68 -11.96
CA GLU A 388 10.07 3.09 -12.49
C GLU A 388 9.10 4.14 -13.09
N GLY A 389 9.35 5.43 -12.86
CA GLY A 389 8.51 6.53 -13.34
C GLY A 389 8.33 7.64 -12.30
N GLU A 390 7.45 8.57 -12.61
CA GLU A 390 7.08 9.67 -11.72
C GLU A 390 5.95 9.22 -10.77
N VAL A 391 6.13 9.48 -9.47
CA VAL A 391 5.18 9.13 -8.41
C VAL A 391 4.71 10.38 -7.71
N GLU A 392 3.39 10.57 -7.68
CA GLU A 392 2.72 11.61 -6.92
C GLU A 392 2.45 11.14 -5.48
N VAL A 393 2.75 12.03 -4.53
CA VAL A 393 2.49 11.84 -3.09
C VAL A 393 1.36 12.78 -2.69
N GLY A 394 0.27 12.22 -2.16
CA GLY A 394 -0.88 13.02 -1.72
C GLY A 394 -0.56 13.93 -0.53
N ALA A 395 -1.34 15.00 -0.36
CA ALA A 395 -1.21 15.87 0.81
C ALA A 395 -1.48 15.10 2.11
N GLY A 396 -0.65 15.33 3.14
CA GLY A 396 -0.77 14.64 4.43
C GLY A 396 -0.32 13.18 4.42
N ARG A 397 0.37 12.76 3.36
CA ARG A 397 0.90 11.40 3.19
C ARG A 397 2.38 11.44 2.87
N PHE A 398 3.07 10.32 3.07
CA PHE A 398 4.49 10.20 2.78
C PHE A 398 4.78 8.94 1.97
N ILE A 399 5.92 8.98 1.28
CA ILE A 399 6.56 7.79 0.72
C ILE A 399 7.97 7.65 1.30
N LEU A 400 8.38 6.41 1.49
CA LEU A 400 9.73 6.01 1.90
C LEU A 400 10.27 5.05 0.84
N TYR A 401 11.40 5.42 0.24
CA TYR A 401 12.11 4.58 -0.72
C TYR A 401 13.41 4.08 -0.09
N ILE A 402 13.54 2.76 0.04
CA ILE A 402 14.73 2.10 0.61
C ILE A 402 15.03 0.86 -0.19
N GLU A 403 16.26 0.76 -0.73
CA GLU A 403 16.79 -0.45 -1.39
C GLU A 403 15.86 -1.01 -2.50
N GLY A 404 15.27 -0.12 -3.31
CA GLY A 404 14.36 -0.51 -4.39
C GLY A 404 12.93 -0.79 -3.96
N ARG A 405 12.61 -0.64 -2.66
CA ARG A 405 11.24 -0.79 -2.13
C ARG A 405 10.62 0.56 -1.82
N LEU A 406 9.34 0.66 -2.11
CA LEU A 406 8.48 1.79 -1.80
C LEU A 406 7.51 1.42 -0.69
N TYR A 407 7.50 2.25 0.34
CA TYR A 407 6.53 2.22 1.42
C TYR A 407 5.76 3.53 1.42
N GLY A 408 4.54 3.52 1.96
CA GLY A 408 3.69 4.70 2.02
C GLY A 408 2.77 4.68 3.23
N GLY A 409 2.46 5.86 3.72
CA GLY A 409 1.65 6.03 4.92
C GLY A 409 1.09 7.44 5.06
N GLU A 410 0.26 7.62 6.07
CA GLU A 410 -0.27 8.92 6.50
C GLU A 410 0.73 9.60 7.44
N ILE A 411 0.73 10.93 7.49
CA ILE A 411 1.64 11.70 8.36
C ILE A 411 1.03 11.88 9.75
#